data_AF-O57412-F1
#
_entry.id   AF-O57412-F1
#
_cell.length_a   1.000
_cell.length_b   1.000
_cell.length_c   1.000
_cell.angle_alpha   90.00
_cell.angle_beta   90.00
_cell.angle_gamma   90.00
#
_symmetry.space_group_name_H-M   'P 1'
#
loop_
_entity.id
_entity.type
_entity.pdbx_description
1 polymer ?
#
loop_
_entity_poly.entity_id
_entity_poly.type
_entity_poly.pdbx_seq_one_letter_code
_entity_poly.pdbx_strand_id
1 'polypeptide(L)' 'KHNLEREKTEEYELMQKISEDKELRIPDNANVFYAMNSTANYDFVLKKRLGPERPRPVASSTLPRMKQKGLKIAKGIF' A
#
# COMPACT_ATOMS: atom_id res chain seq x y z
N LYS A 1 6.25 -7.34 28.81
CA LYS A 1 5.02 -6.59 28.48
C LYS A 1 5.47 -5.20 28.00
N HIS A 2 5.19 -4.85 26.74
CA HIS A 2 5.55 -3.54 26.19
C HIS A 2 4.44 -2.57 26.58
N ASN A 3 4.73 -1.56 27.39
CA ASN A 3 3.77 -0.58 27.93
C ASN A 3 3.19 0.35 26.85
N LEU A 4 2.45 -0.19 25.88
CA LEU A 4 1.92 0.52 24.71
C LEU A 4 0.40 0.80 24.81
N GLU A 5 -0.19 0.74 26.00
CA GLU A 5 -1.65 0.86 26.21
C GLU A 5 -2.26 2.19 25.72
N ARG A 6 -1.45 3.19 25.41
CA ARG A 6 -1.90 4.50 24.90
C ARG A 6 -1.83 4.63 23.38
N GLU A 7 -1.26 3.65 22.69
CA GLU A 7 -0.98 3.74 21.26
C GLU A 7 -1.99 2.92 20.47
N LYS A 8 -2.53 3.51 19.41
CA LYS A 8 -3.57 2.88 18.61
C LYS A 8 -2.98 1.68 17.88
N THR A 9 -3.67 0.54 17.93
CA THR A 9 -3.29 -0.66 17.16
C THR A 9 -3.20 -0.36 15.66
N GLU A 10 -3.97 0.62 15.18
CA GLU A 10 -3.98 1.15 13.82
C GLU A 10 -2.64 1.78 13.37
N GLU A 11 -1.82 2.22 14.32
CA GLU A 11 -0.50 2.79 14.07
C GLU A 11 0.58 1.73 13.95
N TYR A 12 0.23 0.44 14.04
CA TYR A 12 1.17 -0.65 14.02
C TYR A 12 0.80 -1.72 12.99
N GLU A 13 1.82 -2.40 12.49
CA GLU A 13 1.71 -3.57 11.62
C GLU A 13 2.46 -4.71 12.27
N LEU A 14 1.81 -5.87 12.31
CA LEU A 14 2.45 -7.10 12.71
C LEU A 14 3.08 -7.76 11.48
N MET A 15 4.36 -8.08 11.55
CA MET A 15 5.07 -8.78 10.47
C MET A 15 5.81 -9.99 11.00
N GLN A 16 5.72 -11.11 10.29
CA GLN A 16 6.49 -12.31 10.56
C GLN A 16 7.83 -12.25 9.83
N LYS A 17 8.93 -12.49 10.54
CA LYS A 17 10.26 -12.59 9.94
C LYS A 17 10.45 -14.00 9.41
N ILE A 18 10.49 -14.14 8.08
CA ILE A 18 10.68 -15.43 7.42
C ILE A 18 12.18 -15.73 7.25
N SER A 19 12.95 -14.71 6.89
CA SER A 19 14.42 -14.74 6.83
C SER A 19 14.98 -13.33 7.06
N GLU A 20 16.29 -13.13 7.01
CA GLU A 20 16.92 -11.81 7.20
C GLU A 20 16.41 -10.76 6.20
N ASP A 21 16.15 -11.17 4.96
CA ASP A 21 15.72 -10.29 3.87
C ASP A 21 14.22 -10.41 3.54
N LYS A 22 13.48 -11.28 4.24
CA LYS A 22 12.09 -11.59 3.92
C LYS A 22 11.18 -11.47 5.14
N GLU A 23 10.18 -10.62 5.00
CA GLU A 23 9.12 -10.41 5.99
C GLU A 23 7.75 -10.66 5.34
N LEU A 24 6.81 -11.20 6.12
CA LEU A 24 5.42 -11.39 5.75
C LEU A 24 4.54 -10.50 6.63
N ARG A 25 3.71 -9.66 6.03
CA ARG A 25 2.78 -8.81 6.77
C ARG A 25 1.51 -9.58 7.17
N ILE A 26 1.13 -9.48 8.44
CA ILE A 26 -0.12 -10.03 8.97
C ILE A 26 -1.20 -8.95 8.86
N PRO A 27 -2.36 -9.22 8.21
CA PRO A 27 -3.45 -8.25 8.12
C PRO A 27 -4.10 -7.95 9.48
N ASP A 28 -4.53 -6.70 9.69
CA ASP A 28 -5.01 -6.21 11.00
C ASP A 28 -6.25 -6.95 11.52
N ASN A 29 -7.14 -7.39 10.63
CA ASN A 29 -8.38 -8.10 10.98
C ASN A 29 -8.29 -9.62 10.70
N ALA A 30 -7.08 -10.15 10.46
CA ALA A 30 -6.88 -11.57 10.25
C ALA A 30 -6.48 -12.27 11.55
N ASN A 31 -6.92 -13.52 11.71
CA ASN A 31 -6.39 -14.37 12.76
C ASN A 31 -4.97 -14.81 12.39
N VAL A 32 -4.01 -14.43 13.22
CA VAL A 32 -2.58 -14.68 13.04
C VAL A 32 -2.30 -16.16 12.75
N PHE A 33 -2.99 -17.09 13.43
CA PHE A 33 -2.77 -18.53 13.28
C PHE A 33 -2.94 -19.03 11.84
N TYR A 34 -3.82 -18.41 11.06
CA TYR A 34 -4.06 -18.79 9.67
C TYR A 34 -3.28 -17.93 8.67
N ALA A 35 -2.92 -16.71 9.06
CA ALA A 35 -2.21 -15.76 8.18
C ALA A 35 -0.69 -15.96 8.22
N MET A 36 -0.17 -16.54 9.30
CA MET A 36 1.25 -16.80 9.47
C MET A 36 1.73 -17.98 8.61
N ASN A 37 3.01 -17.96 8.28
CA ASN A 37 3.69 -19.09 7.68
C ASN A 37 4.19 -20.04 8.79
N SER A 38 3.53 -21.20 8.93
CA SER A 38 3.87 -22.23 9.93
C SER A 38 5.11 -23.07 9.59
N THR A 39 5.59 -22.99 8.34
CA THR A 39 6.81 -23.69 7.89
C THR A 39 8.08 -22.88 8.14
N ALA A 40 7.94 -21.59 8.45
CA ALA A 40 9.02 -20.67 8.76
C ALA A 40 9.16 -20.46 10.28
N ASN A 41 10.11 -19.61 10.67
CA ASN A 41 10.30 -19.21 12.05
C ASN A 41 9.09 -18.42 12.58
N TYR A 42 8.81 -18.61 13.87
CA TYR A 42 7.70 -17.97 14.59
C TYR A 42 8.06 -16.59 15.14
N ASP A 43 9.03 -15.91 14.51
CA ASP A 43 9.49 -14.60 14.93
C ASP A 43 8.58 -13.52 14.33
N PHE A 44 8.06 -12.63 15.18
CA PHE A 44 7.21 -11.52 14.77
C PHE A 44 7.77 -10.20 15.26
N VAL A 45 7.60 -9.16 14.43
CA VAL A 45 8.01 -7.78 14.71
C VAL A 45 6.81 -6.87 14.55
N LEU A 46 6.65 -5.96 15.51
CA LEU A 46 5.66 -4.89 15.43
C LEU A 46 6.35 -3.64 14.84
N LYS A 47 5.97 -3.23 13.63
CA LYS A 47 6.48 -1.99 13.01
C LYS A 47 5.45 -0.88 13.12
N LYS A 48 5.89 0.33 13.44
CA LYS A 48 5.02 1.51 13.48
C LYS A 48 4.74 1.99 12.05
N ARG A 49 3.46 2.10 11.67
CA ARG A 49 3.03 2.76 10.43
C ARG A 49 3.34 4.24 10.53
N LEU A 50 4.04 4.78 9.53
CA LEU A 50 4.29 6.22 9.42
C LEU A 50 3.03 6.91 8.86
N GLY A 51 2.06 7.15 9.72
CA GLY A 51 0.83 7.92 9.39
C GLY A 51 -0.08 7.21 8.38
N PRO A 52 -1.23 7.81 8.02
CA PRO A 52 -2.14 7.21 7.08
C PRO A 52 -1.43 7.07 5.74
N GLU A 53 -1.10 5.84 5.36
CA GLU A 53 -0.80 5.48 3.99
C GLU A 53 -2.04 5.89 3.20
N ARG A 54 -2.01 7.10 2.62
CA ARG A 54 -2.99 7.49 1.61
C ARG A 54 -2.96 6.34 0.61
N PRO A 55 -4.09 5.69 0.30
CA PRO A 55 -4.10 4.64 -0.69
C PRO A 55 -3.41 5.23 -1.91
N ARG A 56 -2.26 4.67 -2.30
CA ARG A 56 -1.59 5.12 -3.52
C ARG A 56 -2.65 4.98 -4.58
N PRO A 57 -3.06 6.06 -5.29
CA PRO A 57 -3.97 5.89 -6.38
C PRO A 57 -3.25 4.93 -7.33
N VAL A 58 -3.78 3.71 -7.43
CA VAL A 58 -3.55 2.88 -8.60
C VAL A 58 -3.73 3.82 -9.76
N ALA A 59 -2.68 3.98 -10.56
CA ALA A 59 -2.70 4.88 -11.69
C ALA A 59 -3.87 4.45 -12.57
N SER A 60 -5.03 5.05 -12.34
CA SER A 60 -6.17 4.97 -13.23
C SER A 60 -5.64 5.62 -14.48
N SER A 61 -5.39 4.79 -15.49
CA SER A 61 -5.01 5.20 -16.82
C SER A 61 -6.19 5.96 -17.42
N THR A 62 -6.44 7.17 -16.94
CA THR A 62 -7.25 8.16 -17.63
C THR A 62 -6.30 8.93 -18.50
N LEU A 63 -6.24 8.50 -19.77
CA LEU A 63 -5.57 9.18 -20.87
C LEU A 63 -5.89 10.68 -20.79
N PRO A 64 -4.90 11.59 -20.82
CA PRO A 64 -5.18 13.01 -20.89
C PRO A 64 -5.92 13.28 -22.21
N ARG A 65 -7.17 13.72 -22.09
CA ARG A 65 -8.00 14.16 -23.20
C ARG A 65 -7.28 15.29 -23.93
N MET A 66 -6.71 14.95 -25.09
CA MET A 66 -6.05 15.90 -25.99
C MET A 66 -7.05 17.01 -26.34
N LYS A 67 -6.80 18.23 -25.86
CA LYS A 67 -7.55 19.43 -26.26
C LYS A 67 -7.23 19.71 -27.73
N GLN A 68 -8.11 19.27 -28.63
CA GLN A 68 -8.08 19.67 -30.03
C GLN A 68 -8.35 21.18 -30.12
N LYS A 69 -7.28 21.98 -30.24
CA LYS A 69 -7.39 23.39 -30.65
C LYS A 69 -7.57 23.38 -32.18
N GLY A 70 -8.61 24.08 -32.64
CA GLY A 70 -9.18 23.95 -33.98
C GLY A 70 -8.18 24.08 -35.13
N LEU A 71 -8.33 23.19 -36.12
CA LEU A 71 -7.77 23.35 -37.46
C LEU A 71 -8.46 24.54 -38.13
N LYS A 72 -7.71 25.64 -38.34
CA LYS A 72 -8.15 26.74 -39.19
C LYS A 72 -7.93 26.30 -40.65
N ILE A 73 -9.01 25.99 -41.35
CA ILE A 73 -8.97 25.74 -42.79
C ILE A 73 -8.87 27.12 -43.46
N ALA A 74 -7.71 27.41 -44.05
CA ALA A 74 -7.57 28.55 -44.95
C ALA A 74 -8.37 28.25 -46.22
N LYS A 75 -9.39 29.07 -46.51
CA LYS A 75 -10.07 29.09 -47.80
C LYS A 75 -9.25 29.98 -48.73
N GLY A 76 -8.64 29.37 -49.75
CA GLY A 76 -7.90 30.08 -50.77
C GLY A 76 -7.97 29.35 -52.11
N ILE A 77 -8.71 29.98 -53.03
CA ILE A 77 -8.42 30.16 -54.47
C ILE A 77 -8.11 28.92 -55.33
N PHE A 78 -9.15 28.35 -55.96
CA PHE A 78 -9.39 28.41 -57.41
C PHE A 78 -10.83 27.98 -57.72
#